data_AF-A0AAJ2NPJ2-F1
#
_entry.id   AF-A0AAJ2NPJ2-F1
#
_cell.length_a   1.000
_cell.length_b   1.000
_cell.length_c   1.000
_cell.angle_alpha   90.00
_cell.angle_beta   90.00
_cell.angle_gamma   90.00
#
_symmetry.space_group_name_H-M   'P 1'
#
loop_
_entity.id
_entity.type
_entity.pdbx_description
1 polymer ?
#
loop_
_entity_poly.entity_id
_entity_poly.type
_entity_poly.pdbx_seq_one_letter_code
_entity_poly.pdbx_strand_id
1 'polypeptide(L)'
;MIKLLRTKFHLILVLAALAVFSALPQVEASTYDWNIHQNYIEYKHTGQTFNHKSCGQVNNASQGHFRLPNTTSSQLIASYPVDHRNVQLDFGSCSTYGITHILARHAPEHFIGNPTTVQSFFNPGHSISFYESLISQIISQNRTQIANNGFTSNGTVVYGTINGTSQQVRLVIKGGKVITMYPNGWGLGERMY
;
A
#
# COMPACT_ATOMS: atom_id res chain seq x y z
N MET A 1 10.19 67.25 42.70
CA MET A 1 10.26 65.93 43.36
C MET A 1 9.03 65.18 42.93
N ILE A 2 9.07 64.10 42.15
CA ILE A 2 9.53 62.75 42.50
C ILE A 2 9.98 62.01 41.22
N LYS A 3 10.98 61.13 41.38
CA LYS A 3 11.62 60.27 40.37
C LYS A 3 10.76 59.04 40.01
N LEU A 4 10.94 58.59 38.76
CA LEU A 4 11.00 57.21 38.21
C LEU A 4 10.13 56.09 38.81
N LEU A 5 9.48 55.31 37.93
CA LEU A 5 9.98 53.98 37.55
C LEU A 5 9.32 53.47 36.24
N ARG A 6 10.15 53.15 35.24
CA ARG A 6 9.82 52.30 34.09
C ARG A 6 9.86 50.85 34.54
N THR A 7 8.93 49.98 34.09
CA THR A 7 9.28 48.62 33.64
C THR A 7 8.16 47.93 32.87
N LYS A 8 8.58 47.19 31.85
CA LYS A 8 7.82 46.47 30.82
C LYS A 8 7.14 45.21 31.37
N PHE A 9 5.92 44.90 30.89
CA PHE A 9 5.34 43.55 30.84
C PHE A 9 4.55 43.46 29.52
N HIS A 10 5.22 43.08 28.42
CA HIS A 10 5.16 41.74 27.79
C HIS A 10 3.76 41.33 27.33
N LEU A 11 3.57 41.60 26.04
CA LEU A 11 2.60 41.06 25.09
C LEU A 11 2.57 39.52 25.16
N ILE A 12 1.46 38.92 25.61
CA ILE A 12 1.11 37.53 25.30
C ILE A 12 -0.42 37.43 25.21
N LEU A 13 -0.95 37.33 24.00
CA LEU A 13 -2.07 36.43 23.74
C LEU A 13 -1.92 35.88 22.33
N VAL A 14 -1.32 34.69 22.28
CA VAL A 14 -1.27 33.80 21.13
C VAL A 14 -2.52 32.90 21.19
N LEU A 15 -2.88 32.36 20.02
CA LEU A 15 -3.78 31.23 19.76
C LEU A 15 -5.22 31.55 19.36
N ALA A 16 -5.46 31.48 18.05
CA ALA A 16 -6.31 30.41 17.51
C ALA A 16 -6.01 30.24 16.01
N ALA A 17 -4.90 29.56 15.67
CA ALA A 17 -4.80 28.92 14.37
C ALA A 17 -5.67 27.67 14.44
N LEU A 18 -6.88 27.72 13.87
CA LEU A 18 -7.68 26.53 13.61
C LEU A 18 -6.88 25.64 12.67
N ALA A 19 -6.17 24.67 13.24
CA ALA A 19 -5.68 23.54 12.50
C ALA A 19 -6.90 22.68 12.15
N VAL A 20 -7.47 22.89 10.96
CA VAL A 20 -8.34 21.91 10.33
C VAL A 20 -7.43 20.77 9.90
N PHE A 21 -7.03 19.93 10.85
CA PHE A 21 -6.62 18.58 10.55
C PHE A 21 -7.85 17.88 10.01
N SER A 22 -7.96 17.80 8.68
CA SER A 22 -8.77 16.78 8.04
C SER A 22 -8.17 15.43 8.46
N ALA A 23 -8.64 14.93 9.60
CA ALA A 23 -8.49 13.54 9.98
C ALA A 23 -9.15 12.74 8.85
N LEU A 24 -8.33 12.24 7.93
CA LEU A 24 -8.77 11.22 7.00
C LEU A 24 -9.38 10.11 7.87
N PRO A 25 -10.61 9.66 7.59
CA PRO A 25 -11.20 8.58 8.36
C PRO A 25 -10.26 7.37 8.27
N GLN A 26 -9.65 7.02 9.40
CA GLN A 26 -9.03 5.72 9.54
C GLN A 26 -10.17 4.72 9.42
N VAL A 27 -10.22 4.00 8.30
CA VAL A 27 -11.12 2.87 8.16
C VAL A 27 -10.69 1.86 9.22
N GLU A 28 -11.39 1.84 10.34
CA GLU A 28 -11.22 0.80 11.35
C GLU A 28 -11.53 -0.53 10.68
N ALA A 29 -10.66 -1.51 10.90
CA ALA A 29 -10.76 -2.76 10.20
C ALA A 29 -12.03 -3.50 10.62
N SER A 30 -12.93 -3.78 9.67
CA SER A 30 -14.26 -4.31 10.02
C SER A 30 -14.33 -5.83 10.05
N THR A 31 -13.40 -6.55 9.40
CA THR A 31 -13.47 -8.01 9.27
C THR A 31 -12.10 -8.70 9.27
N TYR A 32 -11.95 -9.73 10.10
CA TYR A 32 -10.93 -10.77 9.96
C TYR A 32 -11.47 -11.82 9.01
N ASP A 33 -10.96 -11.83 7.78
CA ASP A 33 -11.45 -12.68 6.69
C ASP A 33 -10.58 -13.92 6.46
N TRP A 34 -9.42 -13.98 7.11
CA TRP A 34 -8.41 -15.02 6.90
C TRP A 34 -7.93 -15.65 8.20
N ASN A 35 -7.74 -16.97 8.18
CA ASN A 35 -6.91 -17.69 9.15
C ASN A 35 -5.50 -17.85 8.59
N ILE A 36 -4.47 -17.57 9.41
CA ILE A 36 -3.08 -17.77 9.07
C ILE A 36 -2.52 -18.93 9.90
N HIS A 37 -2.23 -20.03 9.23
CA HIS A 37 -1.59 -21.20 9.81
C HIS A 37 -0.10 -21.21 9.48
N GLN A 38 0.63 -22.18 10.01
CA GLN A 38 2.08 -22.30 9.79
C GLN A 38 2.44 -22.46 8.30
N ASN A 39 1.64 -23.21 7.52
CA ASN A 39 1.98 -23.61 6.15
C ASN A 39 0.98 -23.14 5.08
N TYR A 40 -0.14 -22.55 5.49
CA TYR A 40 -1.18 -22.08 4.59
C TYR A 40 -2.01 -20.96 5.23
N ILE A 41 -2.78 -20.28 4.39
CA ILE A 41 -3.86 -19.38 4.81
C ILE A 41 -5.20 -19.94 4.35
N GLU A 42 -6.26 -19.67 5.09
CA GLU A 42 -7.63 -20.11 4.78
C GLU A 42 -8.56 -18.89 4.72
N TYR A 43 -9.35 -18.80 3.66
CA TYR A 43 -10.38 -17.78 3.50
C TYR A 43 -11.65 -18.21 4.25
N LYS A 44 -11.96 -17.53 5.36
CA LYS A 44 -13.03 -17.94 6.30
C LYS A 44 -14.40 -18.06 5.66
N HIS A 45 -14.69 -17.24 4.65
CA HIS A 45 -16.00 -17.20 4.01
C HIS A 45 -16.30 -18.43 3.16
N THR A 46 -15.27 -19.12 2.64
CA THR A 46 -15.46 -20.28 1.75
C THR A 46 -14.72 -21.54 2.20
N GLY A 47 -13.84 -21.44 3.19
CA GLY A 47 -12.92 -22.52 3.60
C GLY A 47 -11.81 -22.80 2.59
N GLN A 48 -11.64 -21.95 1.57
CA GLN A 48 -10.60 -22.15 0.56
C GLN A 48 -9.20 -21.91 1.16
N THR A 49 -8.31 -22.88 0.99
CA THR A 49 -6.93 -22.83 1.53
C THR A 49 -5.90 -22.52 0.46
N PHE A 50 -4.85 -21.79 0.83
CA PHE A 50 -3.71 -21.44 -0.02
C PHE A 50 -2.40 -21.76 0.69
N ASN A 51 -1.69 -22.77 0.19
CA ASN A 51 -0.36 -23.12 0.71
C ASN A 51 0.65 -22.01 0.45
N HIS A 52 1.49 -21.74 1.45
CA HIS A 52 2.57 -20.77 1.35
C HIS A 52 3.50 -21.09 0.17
N LYS A 53 3.92 -20.04 -0.54
CA LYS A 53 4.85 -20.12 -1.68
C LYS A 53 6.28 -19.80 -1.26
N SER A 54 7.25 -20.31 -2.00
CA SER A 54 8.60 -19.75 -1.95
C SER A 54 8.67 -18.46 -2.77
N CYS A 55 9.61 -17.57 -2.44
CA CYS A 55 9.82 -16.37 -3.24
C CYS A 55 10.19 -16.71 -4.70
N GLY A 56 10.91 -17.82 -4.94
CA GLY A 56 11.19 -18.31 -6.29
C GLY A 56 9.92 -18.66 -7.08
N GLN A 57 8.91 -19.25 -6.44
CA GLN A 57 7.62 -19.53 -7.08
C GLN A 57 6.89 -18.23 -7.46
N VAL A 58 6.91 -17.22 -6.59
CA VAL A 58 6.29 -15.91 -6.87
C VAL A 58 7.04 -15.18 -8.00
N ASN A 59 8.37 -15.22 -7.99
CA ASN A 59 9.19 -14.65 -9.06
C ASN A 59 8.88 -15.32 -10.41
N ASN A 60 8.79 -16.65 -10.46
CA ASN A 60 8.49 -17.37 -11.69
C ASN A 60 7.08 -17.05 -12.21
N ALA A 61 6.08 -16.95 -11.33
CA ALA A 61 4.73 -16.56 -11.70
C ALA A 61 4.70 -15.15 -12.29
N SER A 62 5.38 -14.19 -11.65
CA SER A 62 5.49 -12.81 -12.13
C SER A 62 6.25 -12.73 -13.45
N GLN A 63 7.38 -13.43 -13.57
CA GLN A 63 8.19 -13.48 -14.79
C GLN A 63 7.41 -14.02 -15.97
N GLY A 64 6.72 -15.15 -15.77
CA GLY A 64 5.90 -15.78 -16.80
C GLY A 64 4.74 -14.89 -17.23
N HIS A 65 4.09 -14.21 -16.28
CA HIS A 65 3.02 -13.28 -16.57
C HIS A 65 3.47 -12.11 -17.46
N PHE A 66 4.56 -11.45 -17.10
CA PHE A 66 5.10 -10.30 -17.82
C PHE A 66 6.03 -10.69 -18.99
N ARG A 67 6.19 -11.99 -19.26
CA ARG A 67 7.06 -12.55 -20.32
C ARG A 67 8.48 -11.99 -20.29
N LEU A 68 9.06 -11.87 -19.09
CA LEU A 68 10.37 -11.25 -18.89
C LEU A 68 11.50 -12.26 -19.14
N PRO A 69 12.61 -11.83 -19.78
CA PRO A 69 13.76 -12.70 -19.99
C PRO A 69 14.51 -13.01 -18.68
N ASN A 70 14.40 -12.15 -17.67
CA ASN A 70 15.01 -12.32 -16.35
C ASN A 70 14.16 -11.63 -15.26
N THR A 71 14.52 -11.86 -13.99
CA THR A 71 13.79 -11.40 -12.79
C THR A 71 14.53 -10.31 -12.02
N THR A 72 15.21 -9.40 -12.72
CA THR A 72 15.93 -8.29 -12.07
C THR A 72 14.94 -7.38 -11.35
N SER A 73 15.18 -7.08 -10.08
CA SER A 73 14.24 -6.28 -9.25
C SER A 73 13.97 -4.88 -9.80
N SER A 74 14.93 -4.27 -10.50
CA SER A 74 14.77 -2.96 -11.17
C SER A 74 14.18 -3.05 -12.58
N GLN A 75 13.80 -4.24 -13.05
CA GLN A 75 13.15 -4.39 -14.35
C GLN A 75 11.82 -3.64 -14.34
N LEU A 76 11.69 -2.65 -15.22
CA LEU A 76 10.45 -1.91 -15.39
C LEU A 76 9.37 -2.84 -15.97
N ILE A 77 8.21 -2.86 -15.33
CA ILE A 77 7.01 -3.59 -15.76
C ILE A 77 6.07 -2.62 -16.48
N ALA A 78 5.76 -1.50 -15.82
CA ALA A 78 4.84 -0.50 -16.34
C ALA A 78 5.25 0.91 -15.92
N SER A 79 4.84 1.89 -16.73
CA SER A 79 5.10 3.31 -16.50
C SER A 79 3.78 4.07 -16.64
N TYR A 80 3.40 4.80 -15.59
CA TYR A 80 2.12 5.51 -15.52
C TYR A 80 2.36 7.03 -15.55
N PRO A 81 1.84 7.75 -16.54
CA PRO A 81 2.05 9.19 -16.65
C PRO A 81 1.32 9.95 -15.54
N VAL A 82 2.08 10.77 -14.81
CA VAL A 82 1.60 11.70 -13.79
C VAL A 82 2.23 13.07 -14.06
N ASP A 83 1.46 13.91 -14.75
CA ASP A 83 1.87 15.20 -15.29
C ASP A 83 3.07 15.06 -16.25
N HIS A 84 4.22 15.65 -15.92
CA HIS A 84 5.45 15.61 -16.73
C HIS A 84 6.44 14.51 -16.28
N ARG A 85 6.01 13.59 -15.40
CA ARG A 85 6.81 12.49 -14.86
C ARG A 85 6.04 11.17 -14.96
N ASN A 86 6.71 10.07 -14.64
CA ASN A 86 6.11 8.74 -14.63
C ASN A 86 6.28 8.06 -13.28
N VAL A 87 5.20 7.48 -12.77
CA VAL A 87 5.30 6.48 -11.71
C VAL A 87 5.65 5.14 -12.33
N GLN A 88 6.66 4.47 -11.79
CA GLN A 88 7.15 3.19 -12.28
C GLN A 88 6.64 2.05 -11.40
N LEU A 89 6.12 1.00 -12.03
CA LEU A 89 5.98 -0.32 -11.43
C LEU A 89 7.16 -1.16 -11.90
N ASP A 90 8.00 -1.53 -10.96
CA ASP A 90 9.13 -2.43 -11.19
C ASP A 90 8.75 -3.87 -10.80
N PHE A 91 9.52 -4.84 -11.29
CA PHE A 91 9.40 -6.25 -10.93
C PHE A 91 9.52 -6.44 -9.42
N GLY A 92 10.53 -5.79 -8.81
CA GLY A 92 10.71 -5.74 -7.38
C GLY A 92 11.24 -7.03 -6.75
N SER A 93 10.90 -7.28 -5.50
CA SER A 93 11.24 -8.52 -4.79
C SER A 93 10.16 -8.86 -3.77
N CYS A 94 10.10 -10.09 -3.27
CA CYS A 94 9.10 -10.48 -2.26
C CYS A 94 9.16 -9.64 -0.96
N SER A 95 10.28 -8.99 -0.68
CA SER A 95 10.54 -8.34 0.61
C SER A 95 10.52 -6.82 0.57
N THR A 96 10.72 -6.18 -0.59
CA THR A 96 11.10 -4.75 -0.62
C THR A 96 10.10 -3.84 -1.31
N TYR A 97 9.77 -4.10 -2.58
CA TYR A 97 8.89 -3.24 -3.36
C TYR A 97 8.41 -3.93 -4.64
N GLY A 98 7.57 -3.24 -5.42
CA GLY A 98 7.17 -3.64 -6.77
C GLY A 98 6.10 -4.72 -6.80
N ILE A 99 5.79 -5.23 -7.99
CA ILE A 99 4.68 -6.17 -8.18
C ILE A 99 4.91 -7.48 -7.41
N THR A 100 6.14 -7.97 -7.37
CA THR A 100 6.49 -9.20 -6.64
C THR A 100 6.23 -9.07 -5.15
N HIS A 101 6.49 -7.89 -4.56
CA HIS A 101 6.20 -7.65 -3.14
C HIS A 101 4.69 -7.69 -2.88
N ILE A 102 3.90 -7.03 -3.73
CA ILE A 102 2.44 -7.00 -3.64
C ILE A 102 1.88 -8.42 -3.65
N LEU A 103 2.32 -9.23 -4.62
CA LEU A 103 1.87 -10.62 -4.75
C LEU A 103 2.32 -11.46 -3.55
N ALA A 104 3.60 -11.41 -3.19
CA ALA A 104 4.17 -12.22 -2.12
C ALA A 104 3.59 -11.94 -0.73
N ARG A 105 3.02 -10.74 -0.53
CA ARG A 105 2.53 -10.28 0.77
C ARG A 105 1.01 -10.23 0.87
N HIS A 106 0.30 -9.93 -0.22
CA HIS A 106 -1.11 -9.57 -0.15
C HIS A 106 -2.01 -10.37 -1.10
N ALA A 107 -1.46 -11.07 -2.10
CA ALA A 107 -2.24 -11.97 -2.96
C ALA A 107 -2.24 -13.38 -2.35
N PRO A 108 -3.41 -13.94 -1.98
CA PRO A 108 -3.48 -15.23 -1.29
C PRO A 108 -2.87 -16.38 -2.10
N GLU A 109 -2.98 -16.36 -3.43
CA GLU A 109 -2.40 -17.35 -4.34
C GLU A 109 -0.87 -17.38 -4.35
N HIS A 110 -0.24 -16.28 -3.93
CA HIS A 110 1.19 -16.03 -4.03
C HIS A 110 1.86 -15.77 -2.67
N PHE A 111 1.10 -15.83 -1.57
CA PHE A 111 1.60 -15.47 -0.25
C PHE A 111 2.72 -16.41 0.21
N ILE A 112 3.82 -15.84 0.74
CA ILE A 112 5.03 -16.60 1.08
C ILE A 112 5.11 -17.14 2.52
N GLY A 113 4.11 -16.88 3.36
CA GLY A 113 4.07 -17.46 4.71
C GLY A 113 4.89 -16.74 5.78
N ASN A 114 5.24 -15.47 5.58
CA ASN A 114 5.93 -14.65 6.59
C ASN A 114 5.05 -13.45 7.02
N PRO A 115 3.97 -13.70 7.79
CA PRO A 115 2.99 -12.67 8.11
C PRO A 115 3.58 -11.59 9.03
N THR A 116 3.22 -10.33 8.79
CA THR A 116 3.47 -9.22 9.71
C THR A 116 2.53 -9.27 10.92
N THR A 117 2.71 -8.36 11.88
CA THR A 117 1.80 -8.20 13.04
C THR A 117 0.37 -7.95 12.59
N VAL A 118 0.20 -7.05 11.63
CA VAL A 118 -1.05 -6.85 10.90
C VAL A 118 -0.80 -7.29 9.47
N GLN A 119 -1.51 -8.33 9.04
CA GLN A 119 -1.40 -8.89 7.70
C GLN A 119 -2.78 -8.82 7.06
N SER A 120 -2.84 -8.26 5.86
CA SER A 120 -4.06 -8.20 5.06
C SER A 120 -3.88 -8.85 3.69
N PHE A 121 -4.94 -9.47 3.20
CA PHE A 121 -4.97 -10.20 1.94
C PHE A 121 -6.17 -9.77 1.10
N PHE A 122 -5.96 -9.66 -0.21
CA PHE A 122 -7.06 -9.50 -1.14
C PHE A 122 -7.96 -10.75 -1.12
N ASN A 123 -9.19 -10.61 -1.60
CA ASN A 123 -10.06 -11.76 -1.83
C ASN A 123 -9.41 -12.71 -2.86
N PRO A 124 -9.70 -14.02 -2.77
CA PRO A 124 -9.12 -14.98 -3.70
C PRO A 124 -9.70 -14.84 -5.12
N GLY A 125 -9.00 -15.42 -6.10
CA GLY A 125 -9.43 -15.53 -7.49
C GLY A 125 -8.94 -14.39 -8.40
N HIS A 126 -8.03 -13.54 -7.94
CA HIS A 126 -7.51 -12.43 -8.74
C HIS A 126 -6.27 -12.84 -9.53
N SER A 127 -6.22 -12.47 -10.82
CA SER A 127 -5.05 -12.65 -11.67
C SER A 127 -3.97 -11.61 -11.39
N ILE A 128 -2.73 -11.83 -11.87
CA ILE A 128 -1.66 -10.81 -11.75
C ILE A 128 -2.07 -9.49 -12.45
N SER A 129 -2.74 -9.57 -13.61
CA SER A 129 -3.25 -8.39 -14.33
C SER A 129 -4.29 -7.59 -13.55
N PHE A 130 -5.04 -8.22 -12.64
CA PHE A 130 -5.96 -7.49 -11.77
C PHE A 130 -5.20 -6.49 -10.90
N TYR A 131 -4.10 -6.91 -10.28
CA TYR A 131 -3.30 -6.04 -9.43
C TYR A 131 -2.62 -4.91 -10.23
N GLU A 132 -2.12 -5.20 -11.43
CA GLU A 132 -1.56 -4.18 -12.33
C GLU A 132 -2.62 -3.14 -12.74
N SER A 133 -3.82 -3.61 -13.10
CA SER A 133 -4.93 -2.74 -13.49
C SER A 133 -5.38 -1.86 -12.33
N LEU A 134 -5.44 -2.43 -11.11
CA LEU A 134 -5.82 -1.70 -9.91
C LEU A 134 -4.77 -0.64 -9.54
N ILE A 135 -3.48 -0.92 -9.68
CA ILE A 135 -2.40 0.07 -9.53
C ILE A 135 -2.61 1.24 -10.50
N SER A 136 -2.80 0.93 -11.79
CA SER A 136 -3.04 1.92 -12.84
C SER A 136 -4.25 2.81 -12.52
N GLN A 137 -5.34 2.20 -12.10
CA GLN A 137 -6.57 2.89 -11.70
C GLN A 137 -6.33 3.83 -10.53
N ILE A 138 -5.72 3.34 -9.43
CA ILE A 138 -5.46 4.15 -8.24
C ILE A 138 -4.53 5.33 -8.57
N ILE A 139 -3.50 5.10 -9.38
CA ILE A 139 -2.60 6.18 -9.84
C ILE A 139 -3.38 7.24 -10.62
N SER A 140 -4.22 6.82 -11.56
CA SER A 140 -5.05 7.71 -12.38
C SER A 140 -6.01 8.55 -11.53
N GLN A 141 -6.65 7.94 -10.53
CA GLN A 141 -7.58 8.61 -9.62
C GLN A 141 -6.89 9.63 -8.69
N ASN A 142 -5.60 9.43 -8.38
CA ASN A 142 -4.88 10.22 -7.39
C ASN A 142 -3.74 11.07 -8.00
N ARG A 143 -3.79 11.34 -9.31
CA ARG A 143 -2.72 12.00 -10.07
C ARG A 143 -2.17 13.25 -9.40
N THR A 144 -3.02 14.17 -8.95
CA THR A 144 -2.60 15.45 -8.33
C THR A 144 -1.81 15.22 -7.04
N GLN A 145 -2.28 14.33 -6.16
CA GLN A 145 -1.58 14.03 -4.90
C GLN A 145 -0.22 13.37 -5.16
N ILE A 146 -0.15 12.49 -6.16
CA ILE A 146 1.08 11.82 -6.56
C ILE A 146 2.07 12.80 -7.20
N ALA A 147 1.60 13.70 -8.06
CA ALA A 147 2.43 14.75 -8.64
C ALA A 147 3.09 15.59 -7.54
N ASN A 148 2.34 15.97 -6.51
CA ASN A 148 2.86 16.82 -5.45
C ASN A 148 3.85 16.07 -4.52
N ASN A 149 3.59 14.80 -4.21
CA ASN A 149 4.28 14.12 -3.09
C ASN A 149 4.94 12.78 -3.43
N GLY A 150 4.48 12.08 -4.47
CA GLY A 150 4.92 10.72 -4.81
C GLY A 150 6.35 10.61 -5.34
N PHE A 151 6.92 11.71 -5.81
CA PHE A 151 8.29 11.77 -6.34
C PHE A 151 9.33 12.20 -5.29
N THR A 152 8.93 12.34 -4.02
CA THR A 152 9.83 12.68 -2.92
C THR A 152 10.40 11.41 -2.26
N SER A 153 11.46 11.56 -1.46
CA SER A 153 12.03 10.48 -0.66
C SER A 153 11.09 10.01 0.47
N ASN A 154 10.15 10.83 0.90
CA ASN A 154 9.12 10.44 1.87
C ASN A 154 7.95 9.72 1.18
N GLY A 155 7.69 10.08 -0.07
CA GLY A 155 6.61 9.51 -0.89
C GLY A 155 5.23 9.98 -0.46
N THR A 156 4.22 9.22 -0.86
CA THR A 156 2.82 9.46 -0.54
C THR A 156 2.05 8.14 -0.45
N VAL A 157 0.96 8.17 0.29
CA VAL A 157 -0.01 7.10 0.37
C VAL A 157 -1.28 7.60 -0.28
N VAL A 158 -1.75 6.87 -1.29
CA VAL A 158 -3.00 7.15 -1.98
C VAL A 158 -3.93 5.96 -1.85
N TYR A 159 -5.21 6.20 -2.10
CA TYR A 159 -6.25 5.20 -1.91
C TYR A 159 -7.11 5.11 -3.15
N GLY A 160 -7.63 3.91 -3.42
CA GLY A 160 -8.74 3.74 -4.33
C GLY A 160 -9.61 2.57 -3.90
N THR A 161 -10.49 2.12 -4.78
CA THR A 161 -11.52 1.12 -4.46
C THR A 161 -11.58 0.08 -5.56
N ILE A 162 -11.79 -1.18 -5.19
CA ILE A 162 -12.02 -2.26 -6.16
C ILE A 162 -13.41 -2.05 -6.77
N ASN A 163 -13.50 -1.81 -8.09
CA ASN A 163 -14.77 -1.72 -8.84
C ASN A 163 -15.83 -0.78 -8.22
N GLY A 164 -15.42 0.30 -7.56
CA GLY A 164 -16.34 1.25 -6.90
C GLY A 164 -17.01 0.71 -5.63
N THR A 165 -16.55 -0.42 -5.10
CA THR A 165 -17.00 -0.93 -3.79
C THR A 165 -16.46 -0.08 -2.64
N SER A 166 -16.97 -0.30 -1.42
CA SER A 166 -16.42 0.31 -0.20
C SER A 166 -15.06 -0.28 0.22
N GLN A 167 -14.57 -1.33 -0.45
CA GLN A 167 -13.30 -1.96 -0.13
C GLN A 167 -12.14 -1.08 -0.58
N GLN A 168 -11.63 -0.28 0.35
CA GLN A 168 -10.53 0.63 0.11
C GLN A 168 -9.21 -0.13 -0.01
N VAL A 169 -8.40 0.27 -0.98
CA VAL A 169 -7.06 -0.27 -1.23
C VAL A 169 -6.06 0.85 -1.08
N ARG A 170 -5.01 0.60 -0.30
CA ARG A 170 -3.91 1.52 -0.08
C ARG A 170 -2.81 1.24 -1.07
N LEU A 171 -2.28 2.28 -1.72
CA LEU A 171 -1.12 2.22 -2.59
C LEU A 171 -0.05 3.19 -2.08
N VAL A 172 1.17 2.70 -1.93
CA VAL A 172 2.31 3.50 -1.46
C VAL A 172 3.23 3.80 -2.64
N ILE A 173 3.50 5.08 -2.88
CA ILE A 173 4.40 5.55 -3.95
C ILE A 173 5.52 6.38 -3.32
N LYS A 174 6.78 6.07 -3.63
CA LYS A 174 7.95 6.79 -3.11
C LYS A 174 9.02 6.92 -4.18
N GLY A 175 9.59 8.11 -4.33
CA GLY A 175 10.60 8.39 -5.35
C GLY A 175 10.13 8.08 -6.78
N GLY A 176 8.83 8.20 -7.06
CA GLY A 176 8.25 7.87 -8.36
C GLY A 176 8.09 6.36 -8.61
N LYS A 177 8.18 5.51 -7.58
CA LYS A 177 8.02 4.05 -7.70
C LYS A 177 6.87 3.54 -6.87
N VAL A 178 6.15 2.55 -7.39
CA VAL A 178 5.20 1.75 -6.63
C VAL A 178 5.96 0.89 -5.64
N ILE A 179 5.71 1.12 -4.35
CA ILE A 179 6.35 0.37 -3.26
C ILE A 179 5.51 -0.85 -2.91
N THR A 180 4.24 -0.64 -2.56
CA THR A 180 3.34 -1.73 -2.18
C THR A 180 1.89 -1.30 -2.37
N MET A 181 0.99 -2.28 -2.44
CA MET A 181 -0.45 -2.12 -2.53
C MET A 181 -1.12 -3.21 -1.71
N TYR A 182 -2.09 -2.85 -0.88
CA TYR A 182 -2.78 -3.81 -0.02
C TYR A 182 -4.17 -3.34 0.43
N PRO A 183 -5.04 -4.28 0.85
CA PRO A 183 -6.32 -3.98 1.49
C PRO A 183 -6.18 -3.07 2.70
N ASN A 184 -6.96 -1.98 2.73
CA ASN A 184 -6.98 -1.04 3.85
C ASN A 184 -8.22 -1.25 4.72
N GLY A 185 -8.05 -1.86 5.90
CA GLY A 185 -9.15 -2.08 6.85
C GLY A 185 -10.05 -3.29 6.54
N TRP A 186 -9.62 -4.20 5.68
CA TRP A 186 -10.34 -5.46 5.39
C TRP A 186 -9.35 -6.56 5.02
N GLY A 187 -9.83 -7.79 4.90
CA GLY A 187 -8.98 -8.92 4.52
C GLY A 187 -7.95 -9.26 5.60
N LEU A 188 -8.22 -8.91 6.87
CA LEU A 188 -7.25 -9.15 7.95
C LEU A 188 -7.09 -10.63 8.23
N GLY A 189 -5.84 -11.04 8.49
CA GLY A 189 -5.50 -12.38 8.92
C GLY A 189 -5.35 -12.51 10.43
N GLU A 190 -5.99 -13.53 10.98
CA GLU A 190 -5.87 -13.96 12.37
C GLU A 190 -4.84 -15.10 12.46
N ARG A 191 -3.89 -15.03 13.39
CA ARG A 191 -2.89 -16.08 13.57
C ARG A 191 -3.47 -17.23 14.39
N MET A 192 -3.31 -18.45 13.89
CA MET A 192 -3.91 -19.65 14.49
C MET A 192 -2.87 -20.59 15.14
N TYR A 193 -1.69 -20.07 15.49
CA TYR A 193 -0.57 -20.85 16.05
C TYR A 193 0.13 -20.09 17.19
#